data_AF-U4QW98-F1
#
_entry.id   AF-U4QW98-F1
#
_cell.length_a   1.000
_cell.length_b   1.000
_cell.length_c   1.000
_cell.angle_alpha   90.00
_cell.angle_beta   90.00
_cell.angle_gamma   90.00
#
_symmetry.space_group_name_H-M   'P 1'
#
loop_
_entity.id
_entity.type
_entity.pdbx_description
1 polymer ?
#
loop_
_entity_poly.entity_id
_entity_poly.type
_entity_poly.pdbx_seq_one_letter_code
_entity_poly.pdbx_strand_id
1 'polypeptide(L)'
;MARRESSPLSSVAVAILKERLGTRRLDGRVWNIGPDAISQDFAKACRNAGITGLHFHDLRHEATSRLFEKGFDTMEVRTITGHKTLQMLARYTHLRAEDLVERMK
;
A
#
# COMPACT_ATOMS: atom_id res chain seq x y z
N MET A 1 4.46 17.45 -14.41
CA MET A 1 5.39 16.39 -14.86
C MET A 1 5.35 15.28 -13.81
N ALA A 2 4.81 14.10 -14.13
CA ALA A 2 4.71 12.99 -13.17
C ALA A 2 6.11 12.40 -12.92
N ARG A 3 6.54 12.33 -11.66
CA ARG A 3 7.83 11.74 -11.28
C ARG A 3 7.75 10.23 -11.50
N ARG A 4 8.65 9.67 -12.31
CA ARG A 4 8.79 8.21 -12.45
C ARG A 4 9.51 7.70 -11.21
N GLU A 5 8.84 6.83 -10.46
CA GLU A 5 9.36 6.21 -9.25
C GLU A 5 9.08 4.71 -9.33
N SER A 6 10.10 3.89 -9.08
CA SER A 6 10.01 2.44 -9.09
C SER A 6 9.72 1.93 -7.68
N SER A 7 8.63 1.19 -7.51
CA SER A 7 8.31 0.49 -6.26
C SER A 7 8.33 -1.02 -6.47
N PRO A 8 8.92 -1.81 -5.55
CA PRO A 8 8.91 -3.26 -5.63
C PRO A 8 7.49 -3.82 -5.45
N LEU A 9 7.17 -4.87 -6.22
CA LEU A 9 5.88 -5.55 -6.14
C LEU A 9 6.06 -6.95 -5.56
N SER A 10 5.10 -7.39 -4.74
CA SER A 10 5.05 -8.77 -4.29
C SER A 10 4.75 -9.71 -5.46
N SER A 11 5.14 -10.99 -5.33
CA SER A 11 4.82 -12.04 -6.32
C SER A 11 3.31 -12.12 -6.60
N VAL A 12 2.48 -11.95 -5.57
CA VAL A 12 1.02 -11.91 -5.68
C VAL A 12 0.56 -10.71 -6.51
N ALA A 13 1.10 -9.51 -6.26
CA ALA A 13 0.75 -8.33 -7.04
C ALA A 13 1.14 -8.50 -8.51
N VAL A 14 2.32 -9.06 -8.78
CA VAL A 14 2.76 -9.38 -10.15
C VAL A 14 1.83 -10.39 -10.82
N ALA A 15 1.38 -11.43 -10.12
CA ALA A 15 0.45 -12.42 -10.66
C ALA A 15 -0.88 -11.79 -11.07
N ILE A 16 -1.48 -10.96 -10.21
CA ILE A 16 -2.71 -10.22 -10.49
C ILE A 16 -2.55 -9.30 -11.69
N LEU A 17 -1.43 -8.57 -11.77
CA LEU A 17 -1.14 -7.69 -12.91
C LEU A 17 -1.00 -8.48 -14.21
N LYS A 18 -0.30 -9.62 -14.19
CA LYS A 18 -0.13 -10.48 -15.38
C LYS A 18 -1.48 -11.02 -15.87
N GLU A 19 -2.33 -11.49 -14.95
CA GLU A 19 -3.68 -11.94 -15.27
C GLU A 19 -4.50 -10.82 -15.95
N ARG A 20 -4.49 -9.62 -15.38
CA ARG A 20 -5.22 -8.46 -15.92
C ARG A 20 -4.65 -7.93 -17.23
N LEU A 21 -3.33 -7.98 -17.42
CA LEU A 21 -2.68 -7.57 -18.67
C LEU A 21 -2.96 -8.55 -19.82
N GLY A 22 -3.27 -9.82 -19.51
CA GLY A 22 -3.72 -10.80 -20.51
C GLY A 22 -5.00 -10.38 -21.24
N THR A 23 -5.89 -9.66 -20.55
CA THR A 23 -7.03 -8.95 -21.14
C THR A 23 -6.59 -7.58 -21.67
N ARG A 24 -5.77 -7.59 -22.74
CA ARG A 24 -5.11 -6.39 -23.26
C ARG A 24 -6.13 -5.34 -23.72
N ARG A 25 -6.14 -4.19 -23.04
CA ARG A 25 -6.85 -2.99 -23.51
C ARG A 25 -6.01 -2.25 -24.55
N LEU A 26 -6.65 -1.77 -25.62
CA LEU A 26 -5.97 -1.05 -26.71
C LEU A 26 -5.39 0.32 -26.29
N ASP A 27 -5.88 0.89 -25.18
CA ASP A 27 -5.43 2.19 -24.66
C ASP A 27 -4.18 2.10 -23.76
N GLY A 28 -3.62 0.90 -23.57
CA GLY A 28 -2.40 0.68 -22.78
C GLY A 28 -2.56 0.87 -21.27
N ARG A 29 -3.76 1.20 -20.77
CA ARG A 29 -4.03 1.33 -19.33
C ARG A 29 -4.37 -0.02 -18.72
N VAL A 30 -3.82 -0.32 -17.54
CA VAL A 30 -4.16 -1.53 -16.77
C VAL A 30 -5.58 -1.45 -16.22
N TRP A 31 -5.98 -0.27 -15.73
CA TRP A 31 -7.32 0.00 -15.20
C TRP A 31 -7.95 1.20 -15.89
N ASN A 32 -9.26 1.15 -16.12
CA ASN A 32 -10.07 2.26 -16.61
C ASN A 32 -10.90 2.85 -15.47
N ILE A 33 -10.24 3.47 -14.51
CA ILE A 33 -10.85 3.97 -13.27
C ILE A 33 -10.57 5.48 -13.19
N GLY A 34 -11.61 6.27 -12.90
CA GLY A 34 -11.50 7.71 -12.65
C GLY A 34 -10.88 8.02 -11.27
N PRO A 35 -10.40 9.25 -11.03
CA PRO A 35 -9.67 9.61 -9.80
C PRO A 35 -10.40 9.25 -8.50
N ASP A 36 -11.71 9.49 -8.44
CA ASP A 36 -12.53 9.25 -7.25
C ASP A 36 -13.28 7.91 -7.27
N ALA A 37 -13.31 7.25 -8.43
CA ALA A 37 -14.11 6.05 -8.64
C ALA A 37 -13.69 4.91 -7.70
N ILE A 38 -12.38 4.74 -7.47
CA ILE A 38 -11.88 3.68 -6.58
C ILE A 38 -12.36 3.84 -5.14
N SER A 39 -12.40 5.07 -4.63
CA SER A 39 -12.85 5.35 -3.26
C SER A 39 -14.36 5.08 -3.12
N GLN A 40 -15.14 5.42 -4.15
CA GLN A 40 -16.59 5.17 -4.17
C GLN A 40 -16.91 3.68 -4.29
N ASP A 41 -16.23 2.98 -5.22
CA ASP A 41 -16.38 1.55 -5.43
C ASP A 41 -15.98 0.77 -4.17
N PHE A 42 -14.89 1.17 -3.51
CA PHE A 42 -14.46 0.58 -2.26
C PHE A 42 -15.48 0.81 -1.14
N ALA A 43 -16.03 2.03 -1.01
CA ALA A 43 -17.08 2.31 -0.02
C ALA A 43 -18.34 1.47 -0.30
N LYS A 44 -18.71 1.25 -1.57
CA LYS A 44 -19.81 0.36 -1.96
C LYS A 44 -19.51 -1.09 -1.59
N ALA A 45 -18.29 -1.56 -1.84
CA ALA A 45 -17.86 -2.91 -1.46
C ALA A 45 -17.94 -3.12 0.07
N CYS A 46 -17.50 -2.13 0.86
CA CYS A 46 -17.61 -2.18 2.33
C CYS A 46 -19.08 -2.26 2.77
N ARG A 47 -19.97 -1.45 2.20
CA ARG A 47 -21.41 -1.51 2.50
C ARG A 47 -22.00 -2.88 2.18
N ASN A 48 -21.67 -3.45 1.03
CA ASN A 48 -22.15 -4.77 0.62
C ASN A 48 -21.62 -5.89 1.55
N ALA A 49 -20.44 -5.71 2.12
CA ALA A 49 -19.82 -6.64 3.07
C ALA A 49 -20.23 -6.38 4.53
N GLY A 50 -21.04 -5.35 4.83
CA GLY A 50 -21.42 -4.98 6.20
C GLY A 50 -20.28 -4.35 7.03
N ILE A 51 -19.24 -3.83 6.38
CA ILE A 51 -18.08 -3.22 7.05
C ILE A 51 -18.33 -1.72 7.25
N THR A 52 -18.15 -1.25 8.48
CA THR A 52 -18.30 0.17 8.85
C THR A 52 -16.96 0.78 9.24
N GLY A 53 -16.74 2.05 8.90
CA GLY A 53 -15.56 2.82 9.34
C GLY A 53 -14.26 2.48 8.60
N LEU A 54 -14.31 1.78 7.47
CA LEU A 54 -13.14 1.47 6.63
C LEU A 54 -13.17 2.27 5.33
N HIS A 55 -12.09 2.99 5.04
CA HIS A 55 -11.89 3.79 3.85
C HIS A 55 -10.75 3.24 2.99
N PHE A 56 -10.72 3.61 1.70
CA PHE A 56 -9.72 3.08 0.77
C PHE A 56 -8.27 3.43 1.18
N HIS A 57 -8.05 4.60 1.77
CA HIS A 57 -6.72 5.00 2.24
C HIS A 57 -6.24 4.21 3.46
N ASP A 58 -7.15 3.59 4.22
CA ASP A 58 -6.81 2.73 5.35
C ASP A 58 -6.08 1.46 4.90
N LEU A 59 -6.27 1.02 3.66
CA LEU A 59 -5.48 -0.07 3.08
C LEU A 59 -3.99 0.28 3.01
N ARG A 60 -3.64 1.56 2.74
CA ARG A 60 -2.25 2.01 2.78
C ARG A 60 -1.75 2.10 4.22
N HIS A 61 -2.59 2.52 5.16
CA HIS A 61 -2.26 2.52 6.59
C HIS A 61 -1.92 1.10 7.05
N GLU A 62 -2.80 0.14 6.80
CA GLU A 62 -2.64 -1.27 7.16
C GLU A 62 -1.40 -1.89 6.52
N ALA A 63 -1.20 -1.69 5.21
CA ALA A 63 -0.01 -2.20 4.52
C ALA A 63 1.29 -1.64 5.12
N THR A 64 1.29 -0.36 5.52
CA THR A 64 2.45 0.29 6.14
C THR A 64 2.72 -0.31 7.53
N SER A 65 1.70 -0.45 8.37
CA SER A 65 1.81 -1.07 9.70
C SER A 65 2.38 -2.48 9.61
N ARG A 66 1.84 -3.32 8.71
CA ARG A 66 2.33 -4.70 8.51
C ARG A 66 3.78 -4.79 8.07
N LEU A 67 4.30 -3.81 7.34
CA LEU A 67 5.71 -3.82 6.96
C LEU A 67 6.59 -3.53 8.18
N PHE A 68 6.20 -2.59 9.04
CA PHE A 68 6.92 -2.34 10.29
C PHE A 68 6.85 -3.52 11.26
N GLU A 69 5.69 -4.17 11.38
CA GLU A 69 5.52 -5.40 12.18
C GLU A 69 6.41 -6.56 11.69
N LYS A 70 6.74 -6.57 10.39
CA LYS A 70 7.68 -7.54 9.79
C LYS A 70 9.15 -7.14 9.97
N GLY A 71 9.43 -6.02 10.64
CA GLY A 71 10.79 -5.56 10.93
C GLY A 71 11.47 -4.77 9.81
N PHE A 72 10.73 -4.36 8.76
CA PHE A 72 11.30 -3.49 7.73
C PHE A 72 11.66 -2.12 8.30
N ASP A 73 12.78 -1.56 7.84
CA ASP A 73 13.20 -0.24 8.27
C ASP A 73 12.42 0.89 7.58
N THR A 74 12.49 2.10 8.13
CA THR A 74 11.74 3.26 7.64
C THR A 74 12.03 3.60 6.17
N MET A 75 13.25 3.38 5.69
CA MET A 75 13.65 3.66 4.30
C MET A 75 13.14 2.59 3.35
N GLU A 76 13.17 1.33 3.74
CA GLU A 76 12.55 0.22 3.00
C GLU A 76 11.04 0.42 2.89
N VAL A 77 10.37 0.70 4.02
CA VAL A 77 8.93 0.95 4.04
C VAL A 77 8.58 2.13 3.15
N ARG A 78 9.33 3.25 3.22
CA ARG A 78 9.14 4.41 2.34
C ARG A 78 9.19 4.03 0.87
N THR A 79 10.20 3.25 0.48
CA THR A 79 10.43 2.83 -0.90
C THR A 79 9.32 1.93 -1.41
N ILE A 80 8.88 0.97 -0.59
CA ILE A 80 7.78 0.06 -0.92
C ILE A 80 6.45 0.82 -1.05
N THR A 81 6.14 1.66 -0.08
CA THR A 81 4.83 2.34 0.02
C THR A 81 4.71 3.62 -0.83
N GLY A 82 5.83 4.15 -1.34
CA GLY A 82 5.87 5.37 -2.16
C GLY A 82 5.62 6.65 -1.37
N HIS A 83 5.95 6.68 -0.07
CA HIS A 83 5.80 7.91 0.73
C HIS A 83 6.83 8.97 0.33
N LYS A 84 6.34 10.19 0.07
CA LYS A 84 7.21 11.30 -0.35
C LYS A 84 8.17 11.75 0.75
N THR A 85 7.68 11.84 1.98
CA THR A 85 8.44 12.31 3.14
C THR A 85 8.40 11.28 4.26
N LEU A 86 9.50 11.19 5.03
CA LEU A 86 9.60 10.30 6.19
C LEU A 86 8.64 10.70 7.32
N GLN A 87 8.27 11.97 7.39
CA GLN A 87 7.31 12.47 8.38
C GLN A 87 5.92 11.82 8.25
N MET A 88 5.54 11.36 7.05
CA MET A 88 4.31 10.60 6.85
C MET A 88 4.36 9.22 7.54
N LEU A 89 5.56 8.66 7.73
CA LEU A 89 5.78 7.35 8.35
C LEU A 89 5.96 7.42 9.87
N ALA A 90 6.18 8.60 10.44
CA ALA A 90 6.47 8.77 11.87
C ALA A 90 5.42 8.14 12.80
N ARG A 91 4.16 8.05 12.35
CA ARG A 91 3.07 7.43 13.11
C ARG A 91 3.17 5.90 13.27
N TYR A 92 3.99 5.23 12.47
CA TYR A 92 4.15 3.77 12.49
C TYR A 92 5.48 3.34 13.11
N THR A 93 6.41 4.27 13.31
CA THR A 93 7.73 4.00 13.87
C THR A 93 7.73 4.01 15.40
N HIS A 94 6.67 3.49 16.02
CA HIS A 94 6.64 3.33 17.48
C HIS A 94 7.60 2.20 17.85
N LEU A 95 8.89 2.53 17.97
CA LEU A 95 9.90 1.63 18.51
C LEU A 95 9.48 1.24 19.92
N ARG A 96 9.14 -0.03 20.10
CA ARG A 96 8.97 -0.58 21.44
C ARG A 96 10.36 -0.77 22.03
N ALA A 97 10.55 -0.40 23.29
CA ALA A 97 11.83 -0.56 23.97
C ALA A 97 12.27 -2.04 23.99
N GLU A 98 11.29 -2.95 24.06
CA GLU A 98 11.50 -4.40 23.96
C GLU A 98 12.22 -4.81 22.66
N ASP A 99 11.82 -4.27 21.50
CA ASP A 99 12.40 -4.60 20.19
C ASP A 99 13.85 -4.12 20.07
N LEU A 100 14.17 -3.00 20.73
CA LEU A 100 15.53 -2.46 20.77
C LEU A 100 16.47 -3.33 21.61
N VAL A 101 16.00 -3.81 22.77
CA VAL A 101 16.78 -4.68 23.64
C VAL A 101 17.09 -6.01 22.96
N GLU A 102 16.18 -6.54 22.15
CA GLU A 102 16.43 -7.76 21.37
C GLU A 102 17.50 -7.56 20.28
N ARG A 103 17.51 -6.39 19.61
CA ARG A 103 18.51 -6.05 18.58
C ARG A 103 19.89 -5.68 19.11
N MET A 104 20.03 -5.43 20.42
CA MET A 104 21.30 -5.11 21.07
C MET A 104 22.05 -6.35 21.60
N LYS A 105 21.50 -7.55 21.42
CA LYS A 105 22.15 -8.83 21.72
C LYS A 105 22.93 -9.33 20.50
#